data_AF-A0A0F8YP48-F1
#
_entry.id   AF-A0A0F8YP48-F1
#
_cell.length_a   1.000
_cell.length_b   1.000
_cell.length_c   1.000
_cell.angle_alpha   90.00
_cell.angle_beta   90.00
_cell.angle_gamma   90.00
#
_symmetry.space_group_name_H-M   'P 1'
#
loop_
_entity.id
_entity.type
_entity.pdbx_description
1 polymer ?
#
loop_
_entity_poly.entity_id
_entity_poly.type
_entity_poly.pdbx_seq_one_letter_code
_entity_poly.pdbx_strand_id
1 'polypeptide(L)'
;EGDSWASGRVDVVAVKPHCYAQRDLRAYECKSTRRDFMHDVGADKWRRYLLVFPRVYFAVPSGLVKKAEVPEEAGLIVRGENGWTTVKAARGHIPPNLSVNSILALLYRGYEQDREVRNLRDRLIYNDRGVAQEAKALGWETRRKLKQKAHELDPVLRTLMEAVEDLTGETLTGLTAEDLARKLKVAMGIIAEAEKHGEALRSISTYLNSLVSSYTTEETRKRTRQEVEAL
;
A
#
# COMPACT_ATOMS: atom_id res chain seq x y z
N GLU A 1 -21.24 36.94 12.90
CA GLU A 1 -19.79 37.18 12.88
C GLU A 1 -19.08 35.84 12.92
N GLY A 2 -18.37 35.49 11.86
CA GLY A 2 -17.73 34.19 11.70
C GLY A 2 -16.29 34.25 12.20
N ASP A 3 -16.06 33.80 13.43
CA ASP A 3 -14.71 33.61 13.96
C ASP A 3 -14.06 32.39 13.30
N SER A 4 -13.28 32.65 12.25
CA SER A 4 -12.45 31.65 11.56
C SER A 4 -11.31 31.08 12.43
N TRP A 5 -11.16 31.55 13.67
CA TRP A 5 -10.26 31.00 14.70
C TRP A 5 -10.84 29.78 15.43
N ALA A 6 -12.13 29.47 15.24
CA ALA A 6 -12.88 28.49 16.02
C ALA A 6 -12.86 27.04 15.47
N SER A 7 -12.07 26.74 14.43
CA SER A 7 -11.92 25.36 13.96
C SER A 7 -10.75 24.68 14.68
N GLY A 8 -11.08 23.73 15.55
CA GLY A 8 -10.11 22.86 16.21
C GLY A 8 -10.65 21.44 16.16
N ARG A 9 -9.88 20.51 15.57
CA ARG A 9 -10.22 19.09 15.58
C ARG A 9 -9.42 18.43 16.70
N VAL A 10 -10.12 18.07 17.76
CA VAL A 10 -9.57 17.20 18.80
C VAL A 10 -9.34 15.79 18.23
N ASP A 11 -8.27 15.14 18.65
CA ASP A 11 -7.90 13.80 18.18
C ASP A 11 -8.91 12.74 18.60
N VAL A 12 -9.22 12.69 19.90
CA VAL A 12 -10.14 11.71 20.46
C VAL A 12 -11.12 12.38 21.41
N VAL A 13 -12.40 12.06 21.22
CA VAL A 13 -13.47 12.40 22.16
C VAL A 13 -13.95 11.12 22.82
N ALA A 14 -14.09 11.14 24.14
CA ALA A 14 -14.76 10.07 24.87
C ALA A 14 -15.90 10.63 25.72
N VAL A 15 -16.93 9.81 25.88
CA VAL A 15 -18.01 10.02 26.83
C VAL A 15 -17.91 8.94 27.89
N LYS A 16 -17.94 9.32 29.17
CA LYS A 16 -17.94 8.31 30.24
C LYS A 16 -19.24 7.49 30.16
N PRO A 17 -19.17 6.14 30.06
CA PRO A 17 -20.36 5.31 30.04
C PRO A 17 -21.24 5.54 31.27
N HIS A 18 -22.56 5.44 31.08
CA HIS A 18 -23.57 5.57 32.13
C HIS A 18 -23.61 6.94 32.83
N CYS A 19 -22.83 7.93 32.39
CA CYS A 19 -22.82 9.30 32.91
C CYS A 19 -23.34 10.32 31.88
N TYR A 20 -24.27 9.91 31.02
CA TYR A 20 -24.77 10.72 29.89
C TYR A 20 -25.47 12.02 30.34
N ALA A 21 -26.19 11.97 31.46
CA ALA A 21 -26.89 13.15 32.01
C ALA A 21 -25.92 14.24 32.52
N GLN A 22 -24.71 13.84 32.95
CA GLN A 22 -23.70 14.77 33.49
C GLN A 22 -22.88 15.45 32.39
N ARG A 23 -23.04 15.03 31.12
CA ARG A 23 -22.34 15.61 29.96
C ARG A 23 -20.81 15.63 30.13
N ASP A 24 -20.23 14.64 30.84
CA ASP A 24 -18.78 14.51 31.07
C ASP A 24 -18.05 14.07 29.78
N LEU A 25 -17.92 15.00 28.84
CA LEU A 25 -17.14 14.83 27.63
C LEU A 25 -15.65 15.01 27.94
N ARG A 26 -14.83 14.15 27.35
CA ARG A 26 -13.37 14.18 27.54
C ARG A 26 -12.70 14.31 26.19
N ALA A 27 -11.88 15.34 26.07
CA ALA A 27 -10.96 15.49 24.95
C ALA A 27 -9.62 14.86 25.33
N TYR A 28 -9.06 14.08 24.41
CA TYR A 28 -7.67 13.62 24.48
C TYR A 28 -6.93 14.14 23.26
N GLU A 29 -5.87 14.90 23.54
CA GLU A 29 -4.91 15.35 22.54
C GLU A 29 -3.69 14.42 22.58
N CYS A 30 -3.44 13.72 21.49
CA CYS A 30 -2.46 12.64 21.42
C CYS A 30 -1.09 13.19 20.99
N LYS A 31 -0.07 13.03 21.84
CA LYS A 31 1.30 13.49 21.54
C LYS A 31 2.26 12.32 21.52
N SER A 32 2.85 12.07 20.36
CA SER A 32 3.84 11.00 20.15
C SER A 32 5.25 11.44 20.50
N THR A 33 5.53 12.74 20.48
CA THR A 33 6.85 13.30 20.77
C THR A 33 6.78 14.42 21.81
N ARG A 34 7.87 14.57 22.56
CA ARG A 34 7.99 15.60 23.60
C ARG A 34 7.97 17.01 23.00
N ARG A 35 8.57 17.18 21.81
CA ARG A 35 8.56 18.46 21.08
C ARG A 35 7.13 18.90 20.75
N ASP A 36 6.31 17.98 20.26
CA ASP A 36 4.92 18.25 19.91
C ASP A 36 4.10 18.67 21.13
N PHE A 37 4.27 17.97 22.26
CA PHE A 37 3.68 18.37 23.54
C PHE A 37 4.10 19.79 23.97
N MET A 38 5.41 20.07 23.97
CA MET A 38 5.92 21.38 24.41
C MET A 38 5.47 22.52 23.51
N HIS A 39 5.38 22.27 22.20
CA HIS A 39 4.86 23.25 21.25
C HIS A 39 3.39 23.58 21.54
N ASP A 40 2.56 22.57 21.79
CA ASP A 40 1.16 22.80 22.10
C ASP A 40 0.94 23.53 23.41
N VAL A 41 1.65 23.13 24.47
CA VAL A 41 1.61 23.81 25.77
C VAL A 41 2.10 25.24 25.63
N GLY A 42 3.22 25.48 24.93
CA GLY A 42 3.78 26.82 24.76
C GLY A 42 2.94 27.74 23.88
N ALA A 43 2.19 27.19 22.92
CA ALA A 43 1.31 27.96 22.04
C ALA A 43 -0.13 28.09 22.58
N ASP A 44 -0.44 27.47 23.73
CA ASP A 44 -1.77 27.43 24.38
C ASP A 44 -2.93 26.98 23.46
N LYS A 45 -2.62 26.36 22.32
CA LYS A 45 -3.63 26.00 21.30
C LYS A 45 -4.67 25.05 21.86
N TRP A 46 -4.24 24.12 22.72
CA TRP A 46 -5.08 23.11 23.35
C TRP A 46 -6.14 23.72 24.30
N ARG A 47 -5.91 24.91 24.88
CA ARG A 47 -6.85 25.55 25.82
C ARG A 47 -8.19 25.85 25.17
N ARG A 48 -8.24 26.03 23.84
CA ARG A 48 -9.50 26.23 23.09
C ARG A 48 -10.49 25.08 23.32
N TYR A 49 -9.99 23.87 23.55
CA TYR A 49 -10.84 22.70 23.82
C TYR A 49 -11.58 22.81 25.15
N LEU A 50 -11.05 23.56 26.13
CA LEU A 50 -11.75 23.83 27.39
C LEU A 50 -13.02 24.66 27.17
N LEU A 51 -13.19 25.34 26.03
CA LEU A 51 -14.44 26.05 25.75
C LEU A 51 -15.62 25.09 25.54
N VAL A 52 -15.36 23.84 25.12
CA VAL A 52 -16.39 22.86 24.74
C VAL A 52 -16.34 21.59 25.59
N PHE A 53 -15.15 21.17 26.03
CA PHE A 53 -14.96 19.92 26.77
C PHE A 53 -14.79 20.20 28.27
N PRO A 54 -15.58 19.54 29.16
CA PRO A 54 -15.41 19.64 30.61
C PRO A 54 -14.05 19.19 31.12
N ARG A 55 -13.36 18.32 30.36
CA ARG A 55 -12.04 17.80 30.69
C ARG A 55 -11.21 17.64 29.43
N VAL A 56 -9.97 18.12 29.49
CA VAL A 56 -8.98 17.96 28.42
C VAL A 56 -7.77 17.23 29.00
N TYR A 57 -7.31 16.20 28.30
CA TYR A 57 -6.17 15.37 28.66
C TYR A 57 -5.14 15.40 27.54
N PHE A 58 -3.87 15.39 27.91
CA PHE A 58 -2.81 14.95 27.01
C PHE A 58 -2.66 13.43 27.12
N ALA A 59 -2.57 12.76 25.98
CA ALA A 59 -2.36 11.33 25.88
C ALA A 59 -1.00 11.03 25.25
N VAL A 60 -0.11 10.37 26.00
CA VAL A 60 1.29 10.16 25.59
C VAL A 60 1.80 8.75 25.90
N PRO A 61 2.87 8.27 25.25
CA PRO A 61 3.63 7.11 25.73
C PRO A 61 4.17 7.32 27.15
N SER A 62 4.25 6.24 27.93
CA SER A 62 4.86 6.27 29.27
C SER A 62 6.29 6.81 29.22
N GLY A 63 6.64 7.68 30.17
CA GLY A 63 7.96 8.31 30.25
C GLY A 63 8.20 9.54 29.36
N LEU A 64 7.30 9.88 28.44
CA LEU A 64 7.50 11.01 27.51
C LEU A 64 7.39 12.39 28.21
N VAL A 65 6.40 12.54 29.09
CA VAL A 65 6.04 13.80 29.76
C VAL A 65 5.87 13.54 31.25
N LYS A 66 6.44 14.43 32.08
CA LYS A 66 6.28 14.37 33.53
C LYS A 66 5.03 15.14 33.96
N LYS A 67 4.39 14.68 35.04
CA LYS A 67 3.18 15.31 35.61
C LYS A 67 3.32 16.82 35.89
N ALA A 68 4.51 17.26 36.31
CA ALA A 68 4.79 18.66 36.63
C ALA A 68 4.83 19.59 35.41
N GLU A 69 4.99 19.03 34.21
CA GLU A 69 5.08 19.78 32.94
C GLU A 69 3.70 20.02 32.33
N VAL A 70 2.68 19.33 32.85
CA VAL A 70 1.31 19.41 32.35
C VAL A 70 0.62 20.59 33.05
N PRO A 71 0.01 21.53 32.30
CA PRO A 71 -0.74 22.67 32.85
C PRO A 71 -1.78 22.23 33.89
N GLU A 72 -2.01 23.04 34.93
CA GLU A 72 -2.82 22.69 36.11
C GLU A 72 -4.21 22.14 35.74
N GLU A 73 -4.85 22.80 34.78
CA GLU A 73 -6.19 22.51 34.30
C GLU A 73 -6.26 21.28 33.39
N ALA A 74 -5.14 20.85 32.79
CA ALA A 74 -5.06 19.68 31.94
C ALA A 74 -4.78 18.38 32.71
N GLY A 75 -5.33 17.28 32.21
CA GLY A 75 -5.00 15.93 32.66
C GLY A 75 -3.89 15.28 31.84
N LEU A 76 -3.37 14.16 32.34
CA LEU A 76 -2.36 13.34 31.68
C LEU A 76 -2.76 11.87 31.76
N ILE A 77 -2.89 11.23 30.60
CA ILE A 77 -2.95 9.78 30.49
C ILE A 77 -1.69 9.28 29.77
N VAL A 78 -1.19 8.13 30.20
CA VAL A 78 0.00 7.51 29.63
C VAL A 78 -0.31 6.10 29.13
N ARG A 79 0.27 5.72 28.00
CA ARG A 79 0.25 4.35 27.49
C ARG A 79 1.52 3.62 27.95
N GLY A 80 1.37 2.75 28.95
CA GLY A 80 2.41 1.79 29.35
C GLY A 80 2.26 0.47 28.59
N GLU A 81 2.90 -0.61 29.04
CA GLU A 81 2.76 -1.94 28.42
C GLU A 81 1.33 -2.50 28.58
N ASN A 82 0.78 -2.39 29.78
CA ASN A 82 -0.53 -2.95 30.17
C ASN A 82 -1.74 -2.09 29.77
N GLY A 83 -1.54 -1.01 29.01
CA GLY A 83 -2.62 -0.15 28.54
C GLY A 83 -2.50 1.31 28.96
N TRP A 84 -3.64 2.01 28.92
CA TRP A 84 -3.74 3.42 29.27
C TRP A 84 -4.00 3.60 30.75
N THR A 85 -3.27 4.51 31.40
CA THR A 85 -3.45 4.85 32.82
C THR A 85 -3.45 6.36 33.01
N THR A 86 -4.33 6.86 33.88
CA THR A 86 -4.37 8.28 34.24
C THR A 86 -3.30 8.58 35.29
N VAL A 87 -2.37 9.47 34.97
CA VAL A 87 -1.28 9.91 35.88
C VAL A 87 -1.61 11.25 36.53
N LYS A 88 -2.40 12.08 35.84
CA LYS A 88 -2.93 13.34 36.35
C LYS A 88 -4.39 13.48 35.95
N ALA A 89 -5.28 13.64 36.93
CA ALA A 89 -6.68 13.95 36.65
C ALA A 89 -6.79 15.37 36.08
N ALA A 90 -7.58 15.55 35.02
CA ALA A 90 -7.92 16.87 34.51
C ALA A 90 -8.83 17.59 35.51
N ARG A 91 -8.64 18.91 35.66
CA ARG A 91 -9.55 19.74 36.43
C ARG A 91 -10.87 19.83 35.67
N GLY A 92 -11.97 19.46 36.32
CA GLY A 92 -13.28 19.54 35.70
C GLY A 92 -13.83 20.96 35.78
N HIS A 93 -14.48 21.43 34.72
CA HIS A 93 -15.23 22.68 34.71
C HIS A 93 -16.49 22.56 33.85
N ILE A 94 -17.37 23.56 33.95
CA ILE A 94 -18.55 23.69 33.09
C ILE A 94 -18.12 24.52 31.86
N PRO A 95 -18.06 23.93 30.65
CA PRO A 95 -17.60 24.66 29.48
C PRO A 95 -18.64 25.70 29.03
N PRO A 96 -18.23 26.93 28.67
CA PRO A 96 -19.14 27.99 28.27
C PRO A 96 -19.88 27.67 26.96
N ASN A 97 -19.27 26.89 26.06
CA ASN A 97 -19.79 26.65 24.71
C ASN A 97 -20.33 25.21 24.52
N LEU A 98 -20.49 24.45 25.62
CA LEU A 98 -21.08 23.11 25.55
C LEU A 98 -22.61 23.20 25.52
N SER A 99 -23.19 23.11 24.33
CA SER A 99 -24.63 23.07 24.11
C SER A 99 -25.13 21.64 23.82
N VAL A 100 -26.45 21.45 23.88
CA VAL A 100 -27.08 20.20 23.42
C VAL A 100 -26.76 19.95 21.93
N ASN A 101 -26.75 21.01 21.11
CA ASN A 101 -26.38 20.92 19.70
C ASN A 101 -24.94 20.43 19.50
N SER A 102 -24.02 20.79 20.40
CA SER A 102 -22.62 20.30 20.36
C SER A 102 -22.57 18.77 20.56
N ILE A 103 -23.42 18.23 21.44
CA ILE A 103 -23.52 16.78 21.69
C ILE A 103 -24.21 16.07 20.51
N LEU A 104 -25.30 16.64 19.99
CA LEU A 104 -25.97 16.10 18.82
C LEU A 104 -25.05 16.10 17.59
N ALA A 105 -24.24 17.15 17.40
CA ALA A 105 -23.24 17.20 16.34
C ALA A 105 -22.22 16.06 16.46
N LEU A 106 -21.80 15.66 17.68
CA LEU A 106 -20.95 14.49 17.88
C LEU A 106 -21.66 13.18 17.55
N LEU A 107 -22.94 13.05 17.92
CA LEU A 107 -23.74 11.84 17.65
C LEU A 107 -24.05 11.66 16.16
N TYR A 108 -24.33 12.76 15.45
CA TYR A 108 -24.61 12.76 14.02
C TYR A 108 -23.33 12.85 13.17
N ARG A 109 -22.15 12.98 13.78
CA ARG A 109 -20.88 12.97 13.04
C ARG A 109 -20.67 11.59 12.40
N GLY A 110 -20.50 11.55 11.08
CA GLY A 110 -20.44 10.30 10.31
C GLY A 110 -21.79 9.83 9.78
N TYR A 111 -22.92 10.34 10.31
CA TYR A 111 -24.24 10.07 9.74
C TYR A 111 -24.37 10.58 8.30
N GLU A 112 -23.71 11.69 7.96
CA GLU A 112 -23.71 12.24 6.60
C GLU A 112 -22.97 11.34 5.59
N GLN A 113 -21.81 10.80 5.98
CA GLN A 113 -21.05 9.83 5.17
C GLN A 113 -21.84 8.53 5.00
N ASP A 114 -22.43 8.03 6.09
CA ASP A 114 -23.32 6.87 6.02
C ASP A 114 -24.58 7.15 5.22
N ARG A 115 -25.09 8.38 5.23
CA ARG A 115 -26.26 8.80 4.44
C ARG A 115 -25.92 8.81 2.95
N GLU A 116 -24.74 9.26 2.54
CA GLU A 116 -24.32 9.16 1.14
C GLU A 116 -24.18 7.71 0.68
N VAL A 117 -23.57 6.85 1.50
CA VAL A 117 -23.45 5.41 1.23
C VAL A 117 -24.83 4.74 1.18
N ARG A 118 -25.75 5.07 2.09
CA ARG A 118 -27.13 4.59 2.08
C ARG A 118 -27.90 5.10 0.86
N ASN A 119 -27.79 6.38 0.52
CA ASN A 119 -28.42 6.96 -0.67
C ASN A 119 -27.86 6.37 -1.97
N LEU A 120 -26.57 6.00 -2.02
CA LEU A 120 -25.98 5.26 -3.14
C LEU A 120 -26.57 3.85 -3.22
N ARG A 121 -26.66 3.15 -2.09
CA ARG A 121 -27.26 1.81 -2.00
C ARG A 121 -28.74 1.82 -2.39
N ASP A 122 -29.52 2.78 -1.91
CA ASP A 122 -30.94 2.92 -2.22
C ASP A 122 -31.15 3.28 -3.69
N ARG A 123 -30.29 4.13 -4.28
CA ARG A 123 -30.30 4.37 -5.74
C ARG A 123 -29.98 3.11 -6.54
N LEU A 124 -28.98 2.34 -6.11
CA LEU A 124 -28.57 1.09 -6.76
C LEU A 124 -29.65 0.01 -6.68
N ILE A 125 -30.37 -0.07 -5.56
CA ILE A 125 -31.39 -1.10 -5.29
C ILE A 125 -32.74 -0.71 -5.91
N TYR A 126 -33.15 0.56 -5.79
CA TYR A 126 -34.50 0.98 -6.13
C TYR A 126 -34.64 1.73 -7.46
N ASN A 127 -33.60 2.42 -7.96
CA ASN A 127 -33.78 3.38 -9.06
C ASN A 127 -32.96 3.15 -10.33
N ASP A 128 -32.01 2.21 -10.37
CA ASP A 128 -31.19 2.09 -11.57
C ASP A 128 -30.92 0.65 -12.02
N ARG A 129 -31.93 0.07 -12.69
CA ARG A 129 -31.71 -1.11 -13.55
C ARG A 129 -30.65 -0.82 -14.62
N GLY A 130 -30.46 0.44 -15.02
CA GLY A 130 -29.46 0.88 -16.00
C GLY A 130 -28.04 0.66 -15.52
N VAL A 131 -27.65 1.16 -14.34
CA VAL A 131 -26.29 0.99 -13.80
C VAL A 131 -25.95 -0.49 -13.59
N ALA A 132 -26.87 -1.30 -13.07
CA ALA A 132 -26.65 -2.73 -12.94
C ALA A 132 -26.50 -3.43 -14.31
N GLN A 133 -27.27 -2.99 -15.31
CA GLN A 133 -27.22 -3.53 -16.67
C GLN A 133 -25.97 -3.08 -17.44
N GLU A 134 -25.51 -1.85 -17.25
CA GLU A 134 -24.26 -1.29 -17.78
C GLU A 134 -23.05 -1.98 -17.16
N ALA A 135 -23.02 -2.15 -15.83
CA ALA A 135 -21.97 -2.90 -15.15
C ALA A 135 -21.91 -4.36 -15.64
N LYS A 136 -23.07 -4.98 -15.86
CA LYS A 136 -23.16 -6.32 -16.45
C LYS A 136 -22.67 -6.34 -17.90
N ALA A 137 -23.03 -5.36 -18.72
CA ALA A 137 -22.57 -5.23 -20.10
C ALA A 137 -21.05 -5.04 -20.18
N LEU A 138 -20.48 -4.17 -19.34
CA LEU A 138 -19.03 -3.96 -19.23
C LEU A 138 -18.31 -5.25 -18.81
N GLY A 139 -18.85 -5.99 -17.85
CA GLY A 139 -18.33 -7.29 -17.44
C GLY A 139 -18.32 -8.31 -18.58
N TRP A 140 -19.42 -8.39 -19.35
CA TRP A 140 -19.49 -9.26 -20.53
C TRP A 140 -18.51 -8.87 -21.62
N GLU A 141 -18.36 -7.58 -21.89
CA GLU A 141 -17.43 -7.08 -22.90
C GLU A 141 -15.97 -7.35 -22.51
N THR A 142 -15.64 -7.12 -21.23
CA THR A 142 -14.31 -7.43 -20.68
C THR A 142 -14.00 -8.91 -20.80
N ARG A 143 -14.94 -9.78 -20.41
CA ARG A 143 -14.80 -11.24 -20.58
C ARG A 143 -14.61 -11.64 -22.03
N ARG A 144 -15.36 -11.04 -22.96
CA ARG A 144 -15.24 -11.29 -24.41
C ARG A 144 -13.85 -10.91 -24.92
N LYS A 145 -13.36 -9.71 -24.58
CA LYS A 145 -12.03 -9.23 -24.97
C LYS A 145 -10.91 -10.11 -24.40
N LEU A 146 -11.02 -10.54 -23.14
CA LEU A 146 -10.08 -11.46 -22.52
C LEU A 146 -10.09 -12.83 -23.21
N LYS A 147 -11.26 -13.39 -23.52
CA LYS A 147 -11.38 -14.67 -24.23
C LYS A 147 -10.83 -14.58 -25.65
N GLN A 148 -11.07 -13.46 -26.35
CA GLN A 148 -10.52 -13.21 -27.67
C GLN A 148 -8.98 -13.14 -27.63
N LYS A 149 -8.41 -12.35 -26.72
CA LYS A 149 -6.95 -12.29 -26.54
C LYS A 149 -6.35 -13.63 -26.15
N ALA A 150 -7.01 -14.40 -25.28
CA ALA A 150 -6.56 -15.74 -24.94
C ALA A 150 -6.56 -16.67 -26.17
N HIS A 151 -7.58 -16.58 -27.03
CA HIS A 151 -7.65 -17.33 -28.28
C HIS A 151 -6.58 -16.89 -29.30
N GLU A 152 -6.26 -15.61 -29.37
CA GLU A 152 -5.17 -15.08 -30.20
C GLU A 152 -3.78 -15.54 -29.71
N LEU A 153 -3.62 -15.71 -28.40
CA LEU A 153 -2.36 -16.15 -27.77
C LEU A 153 -2.19 -17.68 -27.75
N ASP A 154 -3.28 -18.45 -27.84
CA ASP A 154 -3.26 -19.93 -27.77
C ASP A 154 -2.34 -20.58 -28.82
N PRO A 155 -2.35 -20.17 -30.11
CA PRO A 155 -1.46 -20.76 -31.12
C PRO A 155 0.01 -20.49 -30.81
N VAL A 156 0.34 -19.26 -30.42
CA VAL A 156 1.72 -18.84 -30.10
C VAL A 156 2.22 -19.58 -28.87
N LEU A 157 1.37 -19.74 -27.85
CA LEU A 157 1.69 -20.50 -26.65
C LEU A 157 1.91 -21.99 -26.95
N ARG A 158 1.10 -22.59 -27.82
CA ARG A 158 1.31 -23.99 -28.26
C ARG A 158 2.64 -24.16 -28.98
N THR A 159 2.96 -23.30 -29.94
CA THR A 159 4.24 -23.36 -30.67
C THR A 159 5.43 -23.19 -29.72
N LEU A 160 5.32 -22.29 -28.74
CA LEU A 160 6.36 -22.13 -27.71
C LEU A 160 6.47 -23.37 -26.81
N MET A 161 5.35 -23.96 -26.40
CA MET A 161 5.36 -25.16 -25.57
C MET A 161 5.97 -26.34 -26.32
N GLU A 162 5.59 -26.58 -27.58
CA GLU A 162 6.18 -27.60 -28.45
C GLU A 162 7.70 -27.42 -28.57
N ALA A 163 8.16 -26.19 -28.83
CA ALA A 163 9.60 -25.91 -28.91
C ALA A 163 10.35 -26.16 -27.60
N VAL A 164 9.72 -25.88 -26.45
CA VAL A 164 10.32 -26.16 -25.14
C VAL A 164 10.30 -27.66 -24.83
N GLU A 165 9.23 -28.39 -25.18
CA GLU A 165 9.16 -29.85 -25.07
C GLU A 165 10.26 -30.51 -25.91
N ASP A 166 10.46 -30.07 -27.15
CA ASP A 166 11.52 -30.57 -28.04
C ASP A 166 12.93 -30.32 -27.47
N LEU A 167 13.17 -29.15 -26.88
CA LEU A 167 14.47 -28.77 -26.31
C LEU A 167 14.78 -29.45 -24.97
N THR A 168 13.75 -29.66 -24.14
CA THR A 168 13.93 -30.17 -22.76
C THR A 168 13.63 -31.66 -22.62
N GLY A 169 12.90 -32.25 -23.57
CA GLY A 169 12.44 -33.64 -23.53
C GLY A 169 11.32 -33.92 -22.53
N GLU A 170 10.74 -32.89 -21.92
CA GLU A 170 9.73 -33.02 -20.86
C GLU A 170 8.35 -32.54 -21.32
N THR A 171 7.29 -33.32 -21.07
CA THR A 171 5.91 -32.93 -21.40
C THR A 171 5.39 -31.82 -20.48
N LEU A 172 4.77 -30.78 -21.04
CA LEU A 172 4.35 -29.56 -20.36
C LEU A 172 2.83 -29.50 -20.07
N THR A 173 2.20 -30.61 -19.70
CA THR A 173 0.77 -30.64 -19.39
C THR A 173 0.48 -30.26 -17.95
N GLY A 174 -0.55 -29.42 -17.73
CA GLY A 174 -1.08 -29.12 -16.39
C GLY A 174 -0.21 -28.23 -15.49
N LEU A 175 0.79 -27.53 -16.04
CA LEU A 175 1.71 -26.68 -15.28
C LEU A 175 1.08 -25.35 -14.87
N THR A 176 1.51 -24.84 -13.72
CA THR A 176 1.19 -23.46 -13.31
C THR A 176 2.02 -22.46 -14.13
N ALA A 177 1.58 -21.20 -14.18
CA ALA A 177 2.31 -20.15 -14.92
C ALA A 177 3.75 -19.94 -14.42
N GLU A 178 4.00 -20.13 -13.12
CA GLU A 178 5.34 -20.03 -12.53
C GLU A 178 6.23 -21.20 -12.95
N ASP A 179 5.69 -22.41 -13.06
CA ASP A 179 6.45 -23.58 -13.50
C ASP A 179 6.83 -23.46 -14.97
N LEU A 180 5.92 -22.97 -15.82
CA LEU A 180 6.18 -22.71 -17.23
C LEU A 180 7.28 -21.64 -17.41
N ALA A 181 7.22 -20.55 -16.65
CA ALA A 181 8.23 -19.49 -16.69
C ALA A 181 9.62 -19.99 -16.30
N ARG A 182 9.70 -20.89 -15.30
CA ARG A 182 10.96 -21.50 -14.88
C ARG A 182 11.56 -22.38 -15.98
N LYS A 183 10.73 -23.20 -16.63
CA LYS A 183 11.17 -24.07 -17.73
C LYS A 183 11.61 -23.29 -18.97
N LEU A 184 10.89 -22.23 -19.34
CA LEU A 184 11.31 -21.30 -20.40
C LEU A 184 12.71 -20.72 -20.13
N LYS A 185 13.00 -20.36 -18.88
CA LYS A 185 14.31 -19.84 -18.49
C LYS A 185 15.43 -20.88 -18.66
N VAL A 186 15.15 -22.16 -18.39
CA VAL A 186 16.10 -23.26 -18.63
C VAL A 186 16.34 -23.45 -20.14
N ALA A 187 15.27 -23.49 -20.95
CA ALA A 187 15.39 -23.62 -22.40
C ALA A 187 16.19 -22.47 -23.02
N MET A 188 15.98 -21.23 -22.58
CA MET A 188 16.78 -20.07 -23.02
C MET A 188 18.27 -20.22 -22.66
N GLY A 189 18.59 -20.83 -21.50
CA GLY A 189 19.96 -21.12 -21.12
C GLY A 189 20.62 -22.15 -22.05
N ILE A 190 19.89 -23.20 -22.44
CA ILE A 190 20.38 -24.22 -23.38
C ILE A 190 20.66 -23.60 -24.76
N ILE A 191 19.77 -22.75 -25.25
CA ILE A 191 19.95 -22.05 -26.53
C ILE A 191 21.20 -21.16 -26.51
N ALA A 192 21.39 -20.37 -25.44
CA ALA A 192 22.55 -19.49 -25.32
C ALA A 192 23.88 -20.29 -25.30
N GLU A 193 23.92 -21.43 -24.63
CA GLU A 193 25.11 -22.28 -24.63
C GLU A 193 25.35 -22.93 -26.01
N ALA A 194 24.29 -23.34 -26.71
CA ALA A 194 24.38 -23.87 -28.06
C ALA A 194 24.87 -22.83 -29.07
N GLU A 195 24.45 -21.57 -28.96
CA GLU A 195 24.97 -20.47 -29.78
C GLU A 195 26.48 -20.27 -29.55
N LYS A 196 26.91 -20.25 -28.28
CA LYS A 196 28.33 -20.14 -27.92
C LYS A 196 29.15 -21.30 -28.49
N HIS A 197 28.66 -22.54 -28.38
CA HIS A 197 29.29 -23.70 -29.00
C HIS A 197 29.33 -23.61 -30.53
N GLY A 198 28.28 -23.07 -31.16
CA GLY A 198 28.22 -22.82 -32.59
C GLY A 198 29.27 -21.80 -33.06
N GLU A 199 29.45 -20.71 -32.31
CA GLU A 199 30.49 -19.72 -32.58
C GLU A 199 31.90 -20.29 -32.44
N ALA A 200 32.12 -21.13 -31.40
CA ALA A 200 33.38 -21.84 -31.22
C ALA A 200 33.69 -22.76 -32.41
N LEU A 201 32.70 -23.56 -32.86
CA LEU A 201 32.85 -24.44 -34.02
C LEU A 201 33.10 -23.67 -35.32
N ARG A 202 32.46 -22.52 -35.53
CA ARG A 202 32.73 -21.67 -36.70
C ARG A 202 34.15 -21.12 -36.67
N SER A 203 34.63 -20.71 -35.50
CA SER A 203 35.99 -20.19 -35.33
C SER A 203 37.04 -21.27 -35.62
N ILE A 204 36.83 -22.48 -35.10
CA ILE A 204 37.68 -23.66 -35.40
C ILE A 204 37.64 -23.98 -36.90
N SER A 205 36.46 -24.03 -37.51
CA SER A 205 36.31 -24.30 -38.96
C SER A 205 37.02 -23.24 -39.82
N THR A 206 36.91 -21.96 -39.45
CA THR A 206 37.58 -20.85 -40.12
C THR A 206 39.10 -21.00 -40.02
N TYR A 207 39.61 -21.39 -38.85
CA TYR A 207 41.03 -21.68 -38.67
C TYR A 207 41.51 -22.89 -39.50
N LEU A 208 40.76 -23.99 -39.51
CA LEU A 208 41.10 -25.16 -40.32
C LEU A 208 41.11 -24.83 -41.82
N ASN A 209 40.15 -24.03 -42.30
CA ASN A 209 40.12 -23.57 -43.69
C ASN A 209 41.29 -22.64 -44.03
N SER A 210 41.74 -21.80 -43.09
CA SER A 210 42.90 -20.90 -43.31
C SER A 210 44.23 -21.66 -43.39
N LEU A 211 44.32 -22.84 -42.76
CA LEU A 211 45.46 -23.75 -42.87
C LEU A 211 45.52 -24.46 -44.24
N VAL A 212 44.36 -24.83 -44.79
CA VAL A 212 44.27 -25.56 -46.07
C VAL A 212 44.38 -24.61 -47.28
N SER A 213 43.97 -23.36 -47.14
CA SER A 213 44.00 -22.39 -48.25
C SER A 213 45.43 -21.87 -48.52
N SER A 214 45.88 -22.06 -49.76
CA SER A 214 47.19 -21.67 -50.31
C SER A 214 47.40 -20.17 -50.50
N TYR A 215 46.34 -19.36 -50.36
CA TYR A 215 46.36 -17.90 -50.56
C TYR A 215 46.28 -17.10 -49.24
N THR A 216 46.35 -17.77 -48.08
CA THR A 216 46.14 -17.11 -46.78
C THR A 216 47.45 -16.60 -46.17
N THR A 217 47.48 -15.32 -45.78
CA THR A 217 48.67 -14.69 -45.18
C THR A 217 48.97 -15.19 -43.76
N GLU A 218 50.25 -15.20 -43.39
CA GLU A 218 50.76 -15.64 -42.07
C GLU A 218 50.11 -14.89 -40.89
N GLU A 219 49.84 -13.59 -41.06
CA GLU A 219 49.14 -12.74 -40.08
C GLU A 219 47.70 -13.19 -39.86
N THR A 220 46.97 -13.51 -40.93
CA THR A 220 45.59 -13.98 -40.85
C THR A 220 45.50 -15.33 -40.13
N ARG A 221 46.49 -16.21 -40.35
CA ARG A 221 46.62 -17.49 -39.64
C ARG A 221 46.95 -17.31 -38.16
N LYS A 222 47.83 -16.37 -37.80
CA LYS A 222 48.16 -16.06 -36.40
C LYS A 222 46.95 -15.53 -35.63
N ARG A 223 46.16 -14.65 -36.24
CA ARG A 223 44.96 -14.07 -35.62
C ARG A 223 43.87 -15.13 -35.41
N THR A 224 43.54 -15.92 -36.43
CA THR A 224 42.55 -17.00 -36.28
C THR A 224 43.00 -18.07 -35.29
N ARG A 225 44.30 -18.34 -35.18
CA ARG A 225 44.85 -19.22 -34.15
C ARG A 225 44.62 -18.68 -32.73
N GLN A 226 44.88 -17.40 -32.50
CA GLN A 226 44.63 -16.77 -31.19
C GLN A 226 43.15 -16.77 -30.83
N GLU A 227 42.27 -16.54 -31.81
CA GLU A 227 40.81 -16.61 -31.61
C GLU A 227 40.37 -18.04 -31.21
N VAL A 228 41.00 -19.09 -31.75
CA VAL A 228 40.72 -20.49 -31.36
C VAL A 228 41.34 -20.86 -30.00
N GLU A 229 42.56 -20.42 -29.71
CA GLU A 229 43.24 -20.67 -28.43
C GLU A 229 42.55 -19.96 -27.22
N ALA A 230 41.70 -18.96 -27.50
CA ALA A 230 40.95 -18.21 -26.48
C ALA A 230 39.53 -18.73 -26.21
N LEU A 231 39.04 -19.73 -26.97
CA LEU A 231 37.76 -20.41 -26.75
C LEU A 231 37.85 -21.44 -25.61
#